data_AF-A0A257YHJ3-F1
#
_entry.id   AF-A0A257YHJ3-F1
#
_cell.length_a   1.000
_cell.length_b   1.000
_cell.length_c   1.000
_cell.angle_alpha   90.00
_cell.angle_beta   90.00
_cell.angle_gamma   90.00
#
_symmetry.space_group_name_H-M   'P 1'
#
loop_
_entity.id
_entity.type
_entity.pdbx_description
1 polymer ?
#
loop_
_entity_poly.entity_id
_entity_poly.type
_entity_poly.pdbx_seq_one_letter_code
_entity_poly.pdbx_strand_id
1 'polypeptide(L)'
;MAEPSATAAPEPDLAACPKALANEERMRSTPLAIPAAFGRAKADLDHIAVAAESGNTLCVDTSWIEEIVSPRASADGRFLSFAWHGYESFGHVLIDRSGEGQVIDTGETPRASPSGRRFAAVDLGEAGFGALNAFGVWDVRQVGLRQIAKVSEGLPSGDWRLAGWQGEDCVRLALLPSDRLPEDVADLDRAPRDPWFASESNAWKPLPGSCPGA
;
A
#
# COMPACT_ATOMS: atom_id res chain seq x y z
N MET A 1 -44.99 -10.65 0.25
CA MET A 1 -43.58 -10.63 0.67
C MET A 1 -42.92 -9.58 -0.19
N ALA A 2 -42.50 -8.44 0.38
CA ALA A 2 -41.87 -7.38 -0.38
C ALA A 2 -40.41 -7.77 -0.66
N GLU A 3 -40.02 -7.74 -1.93
CA GLU A 3 -38.61 -7.86 -2.32
C GLU A 3 -37.82 -6.72 -1.67
N PRO A 4 -36.62 -6.99 -1.10
CA PRO A 4 -35.78 -5.92 -0.59
C PRO A 4 -35.43 -5.01 -1.77
N SER A 5 -35.86 -3.76 -1.69
CA SER A 5 -35.49 -2.71 -2.63
C SER A 5 -33.97 -2.67 -2.70
N ALA A 6 -33.41 -2.90 -3.89
CA ALA A 6 -31.97 -2.82 -4.10
C ALA A 6 -31.54 -1.37 -3.85
N THR A 7 -31.01 -1.10 -2.64
CA THR A 7 -30.40 0.18 -2.32
C THR A 7 -29.31 0.44 -3.35
N ALA A 8 -29.43 1.55 -4.08
CA ALA A 8 -28.45 1.92 -5.10
C ALA A 8 -27.05 1.90 -4.49
N ALA A 9 -26.10 1.26 -5.17
CA ALA A 9 -24.72 1.21 -4.70
C ALA A 9 -24.19 2.63 -4.48
N PRO A 10 -23.50 2.89 -3.36
CA PRO A 10 -23.06 4.24 -3.01
C PRO A 10 -22.15 4.82 -4.09
N GLU A 11 -22.27 6.12 -4.29
CA GLU A 11 -21.53 6.87 -5.31
C GLU A 11 -20.56 7.85 -4.63
N PRO A 12 -19.28 7.90 -5.02
CA PRO A 12 -18.33 8.82 -4.41
C PRO A 12 -18.64 10.29 -4.78
N ASP A 13 -18.34 11.18 -3.85
CA ASP A 13 -18.49 12.63 -4.01
C ASP A 13 -17.14 13.36 -3.89
N LEU A 14 -16.63 13.85 -5.01
CA LEU A 14 -15.38 14.64 -5.03
C LEU A 14 -15.48 15.92 -4.19
N ALA A 15 -16.68 16.51 -4.05
CA ALA A 15 -16.86 17.71 -3.26
C ALA A 15 -16.70 17.45 -1.75
N ALA A 16 -16.77 16.19 -1.31
CA ALA A 16 -16.49 15.79 0.06
C ALA A 16 -14.99 15.68 0.35
N CYS A 17 -14.13 15.70 -0.68
CA CYS A 17 -12.69 15.61 -0.47
C CYS A 17 -12.10 16.90 0.11
N PRO A 18 -11.11 16.79 1.02
CA PRO A 18 -10.39 17.95 1.52
C PRO A 18 -9.83 18.77 0.36
N LYS A 19 -9.77 20.09 0.51
CA LYS A 19 -9.07 20.90 -0.49
C LYS A 19 -7.58 20.57 -0.44
N ALA A 20 -7.03 20.14 -1.57
CA ALA A 20 -5.60 19.96 -1.69
C ALA A 20 -4.88 21.31 -1.63
N LEU A 21 -3.65 21.27 -1.14
CA LEU A 21 -2.74 22.39 -1.26
C LEU A 21 -2.33 22.55 -2.72
N ALA A 22 -2.11 23.79 -3.15
CA ALA A 22 -1.59 24.03 -4.49
C ALA A 22 -0.22 23.34 -4.63
N ASN A 23 -0.12 22.43 -5.58
CA ASN A 23 1.15 21.84 -5.99
C ASN A 23 1.60 22.51 -7.30
N GLU A 24 2.60 23.37 -7.21
CA GLU A 24 3.21 24.05 -8.36
C GLU A 24 4.14 23.13 -9.16
N GLU A 25 4.58 22.01 -8.57
CA GLU A 25 5.48 21.03 -9.20
C GLU A 25 4.72 19.95 -9.99
N ARG A 26 3.39 19.89 -9.84
CA ARG A 26 2.54 18.96 -10.59
C ARG A 26 2.67 19.21 -12.09
N MET A 27 2.99 18.16 -12.83
CA MET A 27 3.19 18.23 -14.27
C MET A 27 1.90 17.98 -15.06
N ARG A 28 1.00 17.14 -14.56
CA ARG A 28 -0.27 16.87 -15.25
C ARG A 28 -1.24 18.06 -15.17
N SER A 29 -1.95 18.25 -16.28
CA SER A 29 -3.00 19.27 -16.46
C SER A 29 -4.42 18.69 -16.49
N THR A 30 -4.56 17.37 -16.39
CA THR A 30 -5.85 16.66 -16.34
C THR A 30 -5.91 15.72 -15.14
N PRO A 31 -7.12 15.37 -14.66
CA PRO A 31 -7.30 14.32 -13.67
C PRO A 31 -6.64 13.00 -14.08
N LEU A 32 -6.24 12.19 -13.10
CA LEU A 32 -5.77 10.83 -13.36
C LEU A 32 -6.89 10.00 -13.98
N ALA A 33 -6.53 9.17 -14.96
CA ALA A 33 -7.45 8.22 -15.54
C ALA A 33 -7.83 7.17 -14.48
N ILE A 34 -9.13 7.06 -14.17
CA ILE A 34 -9.62 6.04 -13.24
C ILE A 34 -9.49 4.65 -13.89
N PRO A 35 -8.79 3.70 -13.25
CA PRO A 35 -8.74 2.33 -13.73
C PRO A 35 -10.12 1.71 -13.79
N ALA A 36 -10.42 0.96 -14.85
CA ALA A 36 -11.70 0.26 -15.00
C ALA A 36 -12.00 -0.67 -13.80
N ALA A 37 -10.96 -1.26 -13.21
CA ALA A 37 -11.06 -2.10 -12.01
C ALA A 37 -11.66 -1.38 -10.79
N PHE A 38 -11.60 -0.05 -10.74
CA PHE A 38 -12.10 0.74 -9.60
C PHE A 38 -13.57 1.14 -9.75
N GLY A 39 -14.21 0.72 -10.85
CA GLY A 39 -15.64 0.86 -11.07
C GLY A 39 -16.10 2.32 -11.05
N ARG A 40 -16.84 2.70 -10.01
CA ARG A 40 -17.48 4.01 -9.88
C ARG A 40 -16.60 5.09 -9.24
N ALA A 41 -15.30 4.85 -9.08
CA ALA A 41 -14.38 5.87 -8.60
C ALA A 41 -14.42 7.11 -9.51
N LYS A 42 -14.22 8.28 -8.92
CA LYS A 42 -14.15 9.57 -9.62
C LYS A 42 -12.78 10.20 -9.37
N ALA A 43 -12.30 10.99 -10.31
CA ALA A 43 -11.08 11.77 -10.13
C ALA A 43 -11.30 13.23 -10.50
N ASP A 44 -10.61 14.11 -9.78
CA ASP A 44 -10.29 15.44 -10.22
C ASP A 44 -8.77 15.62 -10.30
N LEU A 45 -8.30 16.87 -10.34
CA LEU A 45 -6.89 17.18 -10.42
C LEU A 45 -6.11 16.88 -9.14
N ASP A 46 -6.76 16.65 -8.01
CA ASP A 46 -6.08 16.50 -6.74
C ASP A 46 -6.46 15.20 -6.04
N HIS A 47 -7.55 14.55 -6.44
CA HIS A 47 -8.08 13.40 -5.74
C HIS A 47 -8.55 12.28 -6.64
N ILE A 48 -8.51 11.08 -6.07
CA ILE A 48 -9.39 9.97 -6.45
C ILE A 48 -10.37 9.76 -5.31
N ALA A 49 -11.66 9.81 -5.61
CA ALA A 49 -12.75 9.56 -4.70
C ALA A 49 -13.33 8.15 -4.92
N VAL A 50 -13.40 7.35 -3.85
CA VAL A 50 -13.93 5.98 -3.84
C VAL A 50 -15.04 5.88 -2.79
N ALA A 51 -16.15 5.21 -3.11
CA ALA A 51 -17.19 4.96 -2.13
C ALA A 51 -16.85 3.75 -1.24
N ALA A 52 -16.82 3.95 0.07
CA ALA A 52 -16.84 2.88 1.06
C ALA A 52 -18.20 2.16 1.07
N GLU A 53 -18.25 0.99 1.70
CA GLU A 53 -19.47 0.19 1.84
C GLU A 53 -20.54 0.88 2.69
N SER A 54 -20.15 1.72 3.66
CA SER A 54 -21.08 2.57 4.42
C SER A 54 -21.72 3.68 3.58
N GLY A 55 -21.15 3.98 2.40
CA GLY A 55 -21.49 5.13 1.58
C GLY A 55 -20.63 6.37 1.83
N ASN A 56 -19.69 6.31 2.79
CA ASN A 56 -18.69 7.36 2.96
C ASN A 56 -17.81 7.50 1.71
N THR A 57 -17.32 8.72 1.43
CA THR A 57 -16.34 8.95 0.37
C THR A 57 -14.93 8.91 0.95
N LEU A 58 -14.12 8.00 0.43
CA LEU A 58 -12.69 7.91 0.65
C LEU A 58 -11.98 8.77 -0.38
N CYS A 59 -11.12 9.66 0.09
CA CYS A 59 -10.34 10.55 -0.75
C CYS A 59 -8.89 10.16 -0.69
N VAL A 60 -8.34 9.75 -1.84
CA VAL A 60 -6.92 9.56 -2.03
C VAL A 60 -6.36 10.87 -2.55
N ASP A 61 -5.43 11.50 -1.82
CA ASP A 61 -4.66 12.63 -2.32
C ASP A 61 -3.75 12.13 -3.45
N THR A 62 -3.91 12.74 -4.61
CA THR A 62 -3.15 12.42 -5.81
C THR A 62 -2.32 13.59 -6.29
N SER A 63 -2.26 14.70 -5.55
CA SER A 63 -1.57 15.95 -5.92
C SER A 63 -0.12 15.76 -6.37
N TRP A 64 0.56 14.69 -5.90
CA TRP A 64 1.93 14.31 -6.25
C TRP A 64 2.03 13.09 -7.17
N ILE A 65 0.91 12.45 -7.48
CA ILE A 65 0.84 11.26 -8.33
C ILE A 65 0.66 11.69 -9.78
N GLU A 66 1.59 11.32 -10.65
CA GLU A 66 1.52 11.59 -12.09
C GLU A 66 0.94 10.40 -12.86
N GLU A 67 1.17 9.17 -12.38
CA GLU A 67 0.69 7.94 -13.03
C GLU A 67 0.22 6.89 -12.02
N ILE A 68 -0.86 6.19 -12.37
CA ILE A 68 -1.35 4.98 -11.69
C ILE A 68 -0.83 3.75 -12.43
N VAL A 69 -0.15 2.86 -11.72
CA VAL A 69 0.45 1.64 -12.24
C VAL A 69 -0.10 0.40 -11.56
N SER A 70 -0.27 -0.67 -12.35
CA SER A 70 -0.72 -1.99 -11.87
C SER A 70 -1.98 -1.94 -10.97
N PRO A 71 -3.07 -1.27 -11.38
CA PRO A 71 -4.27 -1.17 -10.56
C PRO A 71 -4.91 -2.56 -10.37
N ARG A 72 -5.35 -2.84 -9.15
CA ARG A 72 -5.99 -4.11 -8.77
C ARG A 72 -7.23 -3.86 -7.92
N ALA A 73 -8.21 -4.72 -8.09
CA ALA A 73 -9.34 -4.86 -7.18
C ALA A 73 -9.38 -6.30 -6.66
N SER A 74 -9.73 -6.48 -5.39
CA SER A 74 -10.05 -7.82 -4.88
C SER A 74 -11.33 -8.35 -5.52
N ALA A 75 -11.50 -9.67 -5.54
CA ALA A 75 -12.64 -10.32 -6.20
C ALA A 75 -14.00 -9.89 -5.61
N ASP A 76 -14.04 -9.60 -4.30
CA ASP A 76 -15.21 -9.07 -3.59
C ASP A 76 -15.36 -7.54 -3.72
N GLY A 77 -14.40 -6.87 -4.38
CA GLY A 77 -14.38 -5.42 -4.54
C GLY A 77 -14.10 -4.63 -3.26
N ARG A 78 -13.76 -5.30 -2.14
CA ARG A 78 -13.44 -4.65 -0.87
C ARG A 78 -12.15 -3.84 -0.95
N PHE A 79 -11.11 -4.42 -1.52
CA PHE A 79 -9.81 -3.78 -1.64
C PHE A 79 -9.60 -3.25 -3.04
N LEU A 80 -9.16 -2.00 -3.14
CA LEU A 80 -8.59 -1.44 -4.36
C LEU A 80 -7.13 -1.09 -4.05
N SER A 81 -6.21 -1.35 -4.97
CA SER A 81 -4.82 -0.95 -4.78
C SER A 81 -4.14 -0.59 -6.08
N PHE A 82 -3.10 0.22 -6.00
CA PHE A 82 -2.28 0.58 -7.14
C PHE A 82 -0.90 1.05 -6.69
N ALA A 83 0.10 0.77 -7.52
CA ALA A 83 1.38 1.47 -7.46
C ALA A 83 1.22 2.83 -8.14
N TRP A 84 2.03 3.81 -7.77
CA TRP A 84 2.02 5.11 -8.41
C TRP A 84 3.43 5.66 -8.59
N HIS A 85 3.58 6.53 -9.59
CA HIS A 85 4.80 7.30 -9.80
C HIS A 85 4.46 8.80 -9.85
N GLY A 86 5.36 9.60 -9.30
CA GLY A 86 5.36 11.05 -9.29
C GLY A 86 6.74 11.59 -9.62
N TYR A 87 6.91 12.91 -9.50
CA TYR A 87 8.24 13.52 -9.62
C TYR A 87 9.13 13.03 -8.46
N GLU A 88 10.17 12.27 -8.79
CA GLU A 88 11.16 11.70 -7.84
C GLU A 88 10.56 10.88 -6.69
N SER A 89 9.31 10.43 -6.85
CA SER A 89 8.53 9.79 -5.82
C SER A 89 7.72 8.64 -6.41
N PHE A 90 7.49 7.62 -5.60
CA PHE A 90 6.66 6.48 -5.94
C PHE A 90 6.08 5.92 -4.67
N GLY A 91 5.04 5.11 -4.81
CA GLY A 91 4.39 4.51 -3.66
C GLY A 91 3.38 3.44 -4.04
N HIS A 92 2.65 2.97 -3.04
CA HIS A 92 1.57 2.02 -3.26
C HIS A 92 0.39 2.34 -2.35
N VAL A 93 -0.74 2.69 -2.95
CA VAL A 93 -1.97 2.96 -2.21
C VAL A 93 -2.78 1.68 -2.11
N LEU A 94 -3.26 1.37 -0.90
CA LEU A 94 -4.26 0.36 -0.59
C LEU A 94 -5.49 1.04 0.03
N ILE A 95 -6.65 0.79 -0.57
CA ILE A 95 -7.95 1.28 -0.14
C ILE A 95 -8.74 0.09 0.37
N ASP A 96 -9.10 0.07 1.66
CA ASP A 96 -10.09 -0.84 2.23
C ASP A 96 -11.45 -0.13 2.22
N ARG A 97 -12.42 -0.67 1.49
CA ARG A 97 -13.77 -0.08 1.39
C ARG A 97 -14.71 -0.54 2.49
N SER A 98 -14.30 -1.47 3.37
CA SER A 98 -15.19 -1.99 4.41
C SER A 98 -15.58 -0.94 5.46
N GLY A 99 -16.84 -0.96 5.90
CA GLY A 99 -17.37 0.03 6.84
C GLY A 99 -17.22 1.46 6.31
N GLU A 100 -16.66 2.36 7.13
CA GLU A 100 -16.35 3.75 6.73
C GLU A 100 -15.19 3.87 5.74
N GLY A 101 -14.45 2.77 5.55
CA GLY A 101 -13.29 2.64 4.69
C GLY A 101 -12.02 3.29 5.24
N GLN A 102 -10.89 2.94 4.63
CA GLN A 102 -9.55 3.39 5.00
C GLN A 102 -8.67 3.49 3.75
N VAL A 103 -7.82 4.50 3.71
CA VAL A 103 -6.76 4.64 2.70
C VAL A 103 -5.42 4.54 3.44
N ILE A 104 -4.54 3.66 2.95
CA ILE A 104 -3.20 3.46 3.47
C ILE A 104 -2.26 3.53 2.30
N ASP A 105 -1.17 4.28 2.43
CA ASP A 105 -0.06 4.17 1.50
C ASP A 105 1.06 3.38 2.19
N THR A 106 1.47 2.30 1.51
CA THR A 106 2.38 1.29 2.00
C THR A 106 3.79 1.44 1.43
N GLY A 107 4.02 2.45 0.58
CA GLY A 107 5.28 2.68 -0.15
C GLY A 107 5.52 1.63 -1.23
N GLU A 108 5.55 0.37 -0.84
CA GLU A 108 5.72 -0.77 -1.73
C GLU A 108 4.47 -1.65 -1.79
N THR A 109 4.41 -2.51 -2.81
CA THR A 109 3.28 -3.43 -2.99
C THR A 109 3.16 -4.37 -1.78
N PRO A 110 2.06 -4.32 -1.00
CA PRO A 110 1.91 -5.16 0.17
C PRO A 110 1.72 -6.63 -0.23
N ARG A 111 2.20 -7.55 0.62
CA ARG A 111 2.05 -9.00 0.44
C ARG A 111 1.08 -9.54 1.47
N ALA A 112 -0.01 -10.15 1.02
CA ALA A 112 -0.94 -10.86 1.88
C ALA A 112 -0.34 -12.17 2.42
N SER A 113 -0.71 -12.55 3.64
CA SER A 113 -0.44 -13.87 4.20
C SER A 113 -1.25 -14.95 3.44
N PRO A 114 -0.91 -16.25 3.56
CA PRO A 114 -1.55 -17.30 2.78
C PRO A 114 -3.07 -17.33 2.89
N SER A 115 -3.62 -17.10 4.10
CA SER A 115 -5.08 -17.03 4.29
C SER A 115 -5.68 -15.65 4.02
N GLY A 116 -4.87 -14.64 3.67
CA GLY A 116 -5.31 -13.26 3.45
C GLY A 116 -5.71 -12.51 4.73
N ARG A 117 -5.51 -13.09 5.91
CA ARG A 117 -5.86 -12.48 7.21
C ARG A 117 -4.91 -11.38 7.65
N ARG A 118 -3.74 -11.30 7.03
CA ARG A 118 -2.73 -10.27 7.27
C ARG A 118 -2.11 -9.81 5.96
N PHE A 119 -1.49 -8.65 5.97
CA PHE A 119 -0.51 -8.28 4.97
C PHE A 119 0.67 -7.55 5.61
N ALA A 120 1.78 -7.54 4.89
CA ALA A 120 2.99 -6.82 5.27
C ALA A 120 3.45 -5.94 4.12
N ALA A 121 4.18 -4.88 4.45
CA ALA A 121 4.88 -4.01 3.53
C ALA A 121 6.24 -3.64 4.14
N VAL A 122 7.23 -3.38 3.31
CA VAL A 122 8.49 -2.77 3.73
C VAL A 122 8.86 -1.73 2.70
N ASP A 123 9.06 -0.51 3.19
CA ASP A 123 9.61 0.58 2.41
C ASP A 123 10.40 1.46 3.37
N LEU A 124 11.69 1.59 3.12
CA LEU A 124 12.64 2.35 3.94
C LEU A 124 13.42 3.34 3.08
N GLY A 125 12.82 3.77 1.97
CA GLY A 125 13.41 4.76 1.07
C GLY A 125 13.59 6.13 1.72
N GLU A 126 14.64 6.85 1.31
CA GLU A 126 14.84 8.25 1.69
C GLU A 126 13.94 9.21 0.89
N ALA A 127 13.10 8.69 -0.02
CA ALA A 127 12.09 9.45 -0.72
C ALA A 127 11.07 9.93 0.32
N GLY A 128 11.28 11.14 0.87
CA GLY A 128 10.43 11.77 1.87
C GLY A 128 8.96 11.94 1.48
N PHE A 129 8.58 11.47 0.30
CA PHE A 129 7.26 11.51 -0.32
C PHE A 129 6.91 10.10 -0.83
N GLY A 130 6.49 9.24 0.09
CA GLY A 130 6.30 7.79 -0.08
C GLY A 130 5.92 7.10 1.24
N ALA A 131 4.80 7.54 1.81
CA ALA A 131 4.02 7.16 3.00
C ALA A 131 4.44 6.18 4.12
N LEU A 132 5.25 5.12 3.92
CA LEU A 132 5.45 4.13 4.99
C LEU A 132 6.71 4.41 5.83
N ASN A 133 7.88 4.50 5.18
CA ASN A 133 9.20 4.66 5.82
C ASN A 133 9.39 3.73 7.04
N ALA A 134 8.98 2.48 6.88
CA ALA A 134 8.97 1.44 7.90
C ALA A 134 8.81 0.03 7.29
N PHE A 135 9.06 -0.97 8.12
CA PHE A 135 8.40 -2.27 8.00
C PHE A 135 7.05 -2.21 8.71
N GLY A 136 5.98 -2.69 8.07
CA GLY A 136 4.64 -2.73 8.65
C GLY A 136 3.94 -4.07 8.49
N VAL A 137 3.10 -4.42 9.47
CA VAL A 137 2.19 -5.57 9.42
C VAL A 137 0.79 -5.13 9.85
N TRP A 138 -0.22 -5.58 9.11
CA TRP A 138 -1.62 -5.27 9.38
C TRP A 138 -2.45 -6.55 9.44
N ASP A 139 -3.34 -6.61 10.43
CA ASP A 139 -4.46 -7.56 10.44
C ASP A 139 -5.58 -7.06 9.51
N VAL A 140 -6.07 -7.96 8.67
CA VAL A 140 -7.27 -7.76 7.85
C VAL A 140 -8.49 -8.21 8.67
N ARG A 141 -9.29 -7.24 9.13
CA ARG A 141 -10.48 -7.52 9.94
C ARG A 141 -11.71 -7.60 9.07
N GLN A 142 -12.86 -7.96 9.64
CA GLN A 142 -14.13 -7.87 8.91
C GLN A 142 -14.44 -6.43 8.49
N VAL A 143 -14.14 -5.47 9.36
CA VAL A 143 -14.24 -4.03 9.07
C VAL A 143 -12.90 -3.38 9.37
N GLY A 144 -12.30 -2.80 8.34
CA GLY A 144 -11.05 -2.07 8.37
C GLY A 144 -9.80 -2.95 8.50
N LEU A 145 -8.68 -2.25 8.55
CA LEU A 145 -7.35 -2.78 8.77
C LEU A 145 -6.85 -2.31 10.14
N ARG A 146 -6.08 -3.16 10.82
CA ARG A 146 -5.37 -2.78 12.05
C ARG A 146 -3.88 -2.99 11.87
N GLN A 147 -3.12 -1.91 11.94
CA GLN A 147 -1.66 -2.02 12.06
C GLN A 147 -1.31 -2.68 13.38
N ILE A 148 -0.64 -3.84 13.31
CA ILE A 148 -0.17 -4.61 14.48
C ILE A 148 1.33 -4.47 14.69
N ALA A 149 2.06 -3.99 13.67
CA ALA A 149 3.46 -3.62 13.78
C ALA A 149 3.79 -2.46 12.84
N LYS A 150 4.63 -1.55 13.32
CA LYS A 150 5.35 -0.57 12.52
C LYS A 150 6.74 -0.42 13.12
N VAL A 151 7.77 -0.72 12.33
CA VAL A 151 9.17 -0.64 12.75
C VAL A 151 9.90 0.28 11.78
N SER A 152 10.22 1.48 12.24
CA SER A 152 10.92 2.52 11.47
C SER A 152 12.34 2.79 11.98
N GLU A 153 12.72 2.21 13.12
CA GLU A 153 14.00 2.48 13.79
C GLU A 153 14.84 1.23 13.95
N GLY A 154 16.17 1.41 13.99
CA GLY A 154 17.12 0.33 14.23
C GLY A 154 17.25 -0.68 13.10
N LEU A 155 16.71 -0.36 11.92
CA LEU A 155 16.89 -1.15 10.69
C LEU A 155 18.13 -0.65 9.94
N PRO A 156 19.03 -1.54 9.51
CA PRO A 156 20.14 -1.15 8.65
C PRO A 156 19.67 -0.46 7.37
N SER A 157 20.50 0.47 6.87
CA SER A 157 20.27 1.11 5.59
C SER A 157 20.50 0.13 4.43
N GLY A 158 19.70 0.26 3.38
CA GLY A 158 19.82 -0.56 2.18
C GLY A 158 18.50 -0.74 1.46
N ASP A 159 18.52 -1.53 0.39
CA ASP A 159 17.32 -1.90 -0.35
C ASP A 159 16.64 -3.09 0.32
N TRP A 160 15.49 -2.83 0.95
CA TRP A 160 14.69 -3.84 1.64
C TRP A 160 13.60 -4.40 0.74
N ARG A 161 13.37 -5.71 0.82
CA ARG A 161 12.31 -6.39 0.06
C ARG A 161 11.55 -7.40 0.89
N LEU A 162 10.25 -7.52 0.59
CA LEU A 162 9.45 -8.67 1.03
C LEU A 162 9.71 -9.87 0.12
N ALA A 163 10.25 -10.95 0.68
CA ALA A 163 10.36 -12.25 0.01
C ALA A 163 9.07 -13.09 0.13
N GLY A 164 8.14 -12.67 0.98
CA GLY A 164 6.82 -13.28 1.16
C GLY A 164 6.63 -13.87 2.56
N TRP A 165 5.55 -14.63 2.74
CA TRP A 165 5.19 -15.21 4.04
C TRP A 165 5.68 -16.65 4.17
N GLN A 166 5.97 -17.07 5.40
CA GLN A 166 6.14 -18.46 5.81
C GLN A 166 5.11 -18.77 6.89
N GLY A 167 4.04 -19.45 6.49
CA GLY A 167 2.84 -19.58 7.32
C GLY A 167 2.14 -18.22 7.51
N GLU A 168 1.37 -18.10 8.59
CA GLU A 168 0.60 -16.88 8.92
C GLU A 168 1.36 -15.91 9.83
N ASP A 169 2.43 -16.37 10.45
CA ASP A 169 3.03 -15.73 11.63
C ASP A 169 4.49 -15.33 11.40
N CYS A 170 5.00 -15.46 10.17
CA CYS A 170 6.35 -15.04 9.81
C CYS A 170 6.44 -14.47 8.39
N VAL A 171 7.07 -13.30 8.28
CA VAL A 171 7.40 -12.62 7.02
C VAL A 171 8.88 -12.82 6.75
N ARG A 172 9.20 -13.31 5.55
CA ARG A 172 10.58 -13.38 5.03
C ARG A 172 10.91 -12.04 4.36
N LEU A 173 12.05 -11.50 4.76
CA LEU A 173 12.60 -10.23 4.30
C LEU A 173 13.96 -10.50 3.64
N ALA A 174 14.38 -9.57 2.80
CA ALA A 174 15.70 -9.60 2.20
C ALA A 174 16.27 -8.17 2.17
N LEU A 175 17.51 -8.02 2.62
CA LEU A 175 18.21 -6.73 2.65
C LEU A 175 19.41 -6.78 1.72
N LEU A 176 19.53 -5.80 0.84
CA LEU A 176 20.80 -5.45 0.21
C LEU A 176 21.37 -4.21 0.92
N PRO A 177 22.35 -4.37 1.82
CA PRO A 177 22.96 -3.26 2.55
C PRO A 177 23.52 -2.19 1.63
N SER A 178 23.47 -0.93 2.06
CA SER A 178 23.93 0.22 1.26
C SER A 178 25.36 0.11 0.77
N ASP A 179 26.27 -0.48 1.55
CA ASP A 179 27.68 -0.68 1.22
C ASP A 179 27.93 -1.77 0.15
N ARG A 180 26.87 -2.50 -0.22
CA ARG A 180 26.89 -3.52 -1.28
C ARG A 180 25.97 -3.19 -2.45
N LEU A 181 25.41 -1.98 -2.51
CA LEU A 181 24.63 -1.56 -3.66
C LEU A 181 25.52 -1.54 -4.91
N PRO A 182 25.08 -2.16 -6.02
CA PRO A 182 25.84 -2.10 -7.26
C PRO A 182 25.83 -0.68 -7.83
N GLU A 183 26.89 -0.33 -8.57
CA GLU A 183 26.96 0.95 -9.28
C GLU A 183 25.93 1.02 -10.42
N ASP A 184 25.67 -0.12 -11.08
CA ASP A 184 24.67 -0.23 -12.14
C ASP A 184 23.31 -0.69 -11.57
N VAL A 185 22.27 0.12 -11.79
CA VAL A 185 20.89 -0.19 -11.39
C VAL A 185 20.40 -1.49 -12.04
N ALA A 186 20.90 -1.85 -13.24
CA ALA A 186 20.55 -3.10 -13.92
C ALA A 186 21.02 -4.37 -13.16
N ASP A 187 21.95 -4.23 -12.21
CA ASP A 187 22.43 -5.31 -11.36
C ASP A 187 21.69 -5.39 -10.01
N LEU A 188 20.88 -4.38 -9.65
CA LEU A 188 20.24 -4.26 -8.33
C LEU A 188 19.33 -5.44 -7.97
N ASP A 189 18.60 -5.96 -8.96
CA ASP A 189 17.71 -7.11 -8.77
C ASP A 189 18.47 -8.44 -8.62
N ARG A 190 19.71 -8.51 -9.14
CA ARG A 190 20.56 -9.70 -9.13
C ARG A 190 21.53 -9.71 -7.95
N ALA A 191 21.74 -8.56 -7.31
CA ALA A 191 22.65 -8.43 -6.18
C ALA A 191 22.20 -9.33 -5.00
N PRO A 192 23.15 -10.07 -4.38
CA PRO A 192 22.84 -10.98 -3.29
C PRO A 192 22.37 -10.23 -2.04
N ARG A 193 21.30 -10.73 -1.43
CA ARG A 193 20.65 -10.12 -0.26
C ARG A 193 20.84 -10.97 0.97
N ASP A 194 21.01 -10.32 2.11
CA ASP A 194 21.00 -10.99 3.40
C ASP A 194 19.57 -11.39 3.74
N PRO A 195 19.35 -12.63 4.19
CA PRO A 195 18.04 -13.05 4.66
C PRO A 195 17.73 -12.39 5.99
N TRP A 196 16.50 -11.90 6.10
CA TRP A 196 15.91 -11.36 7.32
C TRP A 196 14.52 -11.95 7.50
N PHE A 197 13.96 -11.82 8.70
CA PHE A 197 12.58 -12.19 8.95
C PHE A 197 11.96 -11.33 10.05
N ALA A 198 10.63 -11.29 10.09
CA ALA A 198 9.86 -10.73 11.20
C ALA A 198 8.74 -11.72 11.53
N SER A 199 8.56 -12.07 12.81
CA SER A 199 7.55 -13.05 13.22
C SER A 199 6.73 -12.57 14.41
N GLU A 200 5.52 -13.10 14.55
CA GLU A 200 4.63 -12.81 15.68
C GLU A 200 5.30 -13.13 17.03
N SER A 201 6.02 -14.26 17.09
CA SER A 201 6.76 -14.70 18.29
C SER A 201 7.85 -13.71 18.73
N ASN A 202 8.33 -12.87 17.81
CA ASN A 202 9.34 -11.84 18.06
C ASN A 202 8.74 -10.44 17.96
N ALA A 203 7.44 -10.31 18.21
CA ALA A 203 6.68 -9.06 18.15
C ALA A 203 6.88 -8.30 16.82
N TRP A 204 7.02 -9.04 15.72
CA TRP A 204 7.25 -8.52 14.37
C TRP A 204 8.50 -7.65 14.19
N LYS A 205 9.47 -7.74 15.10
CA LYS A 205 10.76 -7.07 14.91
C LYS A 205 11.53 -7.75 13.78
N PRO A 206 11.99 -7.03 12.74
CA PRO A 206 12.92 -7.59 11.77
C PRO A 206 14.24 -8.02 12.42
N LEU A 207 14.66 -9.25 12.15
CA LEU A 207 15.88 -9.87 12.65
C LEU A 207 16.64 -10.55 11.51
N PRO A 208 17.98 -10.60 11.55
CA PRO A 208 18.77 -11.36 10.58
C PRO A 208 18.43 -12.86 10.63
N GLY A 209 18.50 -13.52 9.49
CA GLY A 209 18.29 -14.96 9.37
C GLY A 209 16.96 -15.34 8.70
N SER A 210 16.46 -16.53 9.00
CA SER A 210 15.26 -17.10 8.40
C SER A 210 14.16 -17.32 9.42
N CYS A 211 12.91 -17.38 8.94
CA CYS A 211 11.77 -17.75 9.76
C CYS A 211 12.03 -19.07 10.52
N PRO A 212 11.72 -19.15 11.83
CA PRO A 212 11.86 -20.37 12.60
C PRO A 212 11.08 -21.54 11.98
N GLY A 213 11.69 -22.72 11.90
CA GLY A 213 11.07 -23.91 11.31
C GLY A 213 11.00 -23.92 9.77
N ALA A 214 11.85 -23.14 9.09
CA ALA A 214 12.13 -23.27 7.67
C ALA A 214 12.93 -24.54 7.34
#